data_AF-A0A7Y3PJS5-F1
#
_entry.id   AF-A0A7Y3PJS5-F1
#
_cell.length_a   1.000
_cell.length_b   1.000
_cell.length_c   1.000
_cell.angle_alpha   90.00
_cell.angle_beta   90.00
_cell.angle_gamma   90.00
#
_symmetry.space_group_name_H-M   'P 1'
#
loop_
_entity.id
_entity.type
_entity.pdbx_description
1 polymer ?
#
loop_
_entity_poly.entity_id
_entity_poly.type
_entity_poly.pdbx_seq_one_letter_code
_entity_poly.pdbx_strand_id
1 'polypeptide(L)'
;MIPNGERGLVATMQTQSVLYAIATWFAKGKQPSLELPSGWFGRPYDNLHVLTWSAATEHKVLVELDGQLLLVITDPGTVVESETELIIKDCAQVVLDWQEYGSLKPHADNHGPGSVRFLAHGVTVR
;
A
#
# COMPACT_ATOMS: atom_id res chain seq x y z
N MET A 1 -31.20 0.32 -31.68
CA MET A 1 -30.84 -0.85 -30.87
C MET A 1 -29.32 -0.90 -30.82
N ILE A 2 -28.72 -0.44 -29.73
CA ILE A 2 -27.27 -0.43 -29.48
C ILE A 2 -27.09 -1.25 -28.20
N PRO A 3 -26.19 -2.24 -28.13
CA PRO A 3 -26.13 -3.15 -27.00
C PRO A 3 -25.63 -2.41 -25.75
N ASN A 4 -26.30 -2.66 -24.63
CA ASN A 4 -25.86 -2.34 -23.28
C ASN A 4 -24.54 -3.07 -23.01
N GLY A 5 -23.42 -2.38 -23.23
CA GLY A 5 -22.14 -2.76 -22.63
C GLY A 5 -22.17 -2.34 -21.16
N GLU A 6 -22.06 -3.32 -20.28
CA GLU A 6 -21.97 -3.18 -18.84
C GLU A 6 -20.97 -2.08 -18.46
N ARG A 7 -21.47 -0.93 -18.01
CA ARG A 7 -20.65 -0.02 -17.21
C ARG A 7 -20.48 -0.69 -15.86
N GLY A 8 -19.37 -1.43 -15.71
CA GLY A 8 -18.92 -1.88 -14.39
C GLY A 8 -18.90 -0.67 -13.46
N LEU A 9 -19.69 -0.72 -12.39
CA LEU A 9 -19.56 0.25 -11.31
C LEU A 9 -18.14 0.12 -10.77
N VAL A 10 -17.28 1.08 -11.07
CA VAL A 10 -16.08 1.32 -10.28
C VAL A 10 -16.58 1.95 -8.99
N ALA A 11 -16.92 1.12 -8.01
CA ALA A 11 -17.21 1.62 -6.67
C ALA A 11 -15.88 2.15 -6.11
N THR A 12 -15.73 3.46 -6.05
CA THR A 12 -14.65 4.09 -5.29
C THR A 12 -14.68 3.49 -3.88
N MET A 13 -13.61 2.79 -3.47
CA MET A 13 -13.53 2.34 -2.08
C MET A 13 -13.35 3.55 -1.19
N GLN A 14 -14.11 3.60 -0.10
CA GLN A 14 -13.84 4.56 0.96
C GLN A 14 -12.46 4.25 1.57
N THR A 15 -11.68 5.29 1.84
CA THR A 15 -10.36 5.21 2.48
C THR A 15 -10.35 4.35 3.74
N GLN A 16 -11.44 4.38 4.52
CA GLN A 16 -11.61 3.54 5.71
C GLN A 16 -11.63 2.04 5.39
N SER A 17 -12.22 1.63 4.26
CA SER A 17 -12.22 0.23 3.81
C SER A 17 -10.83 -0.21 3.34
N VAL A 18 -10.10 0.68 2.69
CA VAL A 18 -8.70 0.44 2.28
C VAL A 18 -7.79 0.29 3.50
N LEU A 19 -7.92 1.20 4.47
CA LEU A 19 -7.23 1.11 5.76
C LEU A 19 -7.53 -0.20 6.47
N TYR A 20 -8.80 -0.61 6.52
CA TYR A 20 -9.20 -1.88 7.13
C TYR A 20 -8.56 -3.08 6.43
N ALA A 21 -8.52 -3.10 5.10
CA ALA A 21 -7.85 -4.16 4.34
C ALA A 21 -6.35 -4.23 4.64
N ILE A 22 -5.67 -3.07 4.71
CA ILE A 22 -4.24 -3.01 5.07
C ILE A 22 -4.02 -3.54 6.49
N ALA A 23 -4.74 -3.01 7.47
CA ALA A 23 -4.57 -3.41 8.87
C ALA A 23 -4.84 -4.91 9.08
N THR A 24 -5.91 -5.44 8.47
CA THR A 24 -6.26 -6.86 8.60
C THR A 24 -5.28 -7.78 7.87
N TRP A 25 -4.72 -7.36 6.74
CA TRP A 25 -3.71 -8.15 6.03
C TRP A 25 -2.40 -8.23 6.82
N PHE A 26 -1.91 -7.11 7.37
CA PHE A 26 -0.73 -7.10 8.24
C PHE A 26 -0.94 -7.88 9.54
N ALA A 27 -2.15 -7.84 10.12
CA ALA A 27 -2.50 -8.61 11.32
C ALA A 27 -2.38 -10.14 11.15
N LYS A 28 -2.31 -10.64 9.90
CA LYS A 28 -2.03 -12.05 9.59
C LYS A 28 -0.53 -12.42 9.72
N GLY A 29 0.28 -11.57 10.38
CA GLY A 29 1.71 -11.78 10.60
C GLY A 29 2.57 -11.56 9.35
N LYS A 30 2.07 -10.78 8.39
CA LYS A 30 2.77 -10.52 7.12
C LYS A 30 3.84 -9.46 7.32
N GLN A 31 5.03 -9.72 6.77
CA GLN A 31 6.12 -8.76 6.68
C GLN A 31 6.49 -8.58 5.20
N PRO A 32 5.89 -7.60 4.51
CA PRO A 32 6.07 -7.44 3.07
C PRO A 32 7.31 -6.63 2.69
N SER A 33 7.79 -6.90 1.47
CA SER A 33 8.50 -5.90 0.67
C SER A 33 7.52 -4.93 0.01
N LEU A 34 7.98 -3.69 -0.21
CA LEU A 34 7.17 -2.60 -0.73
C LEU A 34 7.53 -2.27 -2.17
N GLU A 35 6.55 -2.29 -3.06
CA GLU A 35 6.65 -1.75 -4.41
C GLU A 35 5.69 -0.57 -4.57
N LEU A 36 6.23 0.51 -5.13
CA LEU A 36 5.57 1.79 -5.34
C LEU A 36 5.32 1.98 -6.84
N PRO A 37 4.55 3.01 -7.26
CA PRO A 37 4.33 3.27 -8.67
C PRO A 37 5.61 3.41 -9.51
N SER A 38 6.69 3.92 -8.91
CA SER A 38 7.99 4.07 -9.58
C SER A 38 8.93 2.85 -9.42
N GLY A 39 8.46 1.75 -8.82
CA GLY A 39 9.24 0.54 -8.59
C GLY A 39 9.48 0.21 -7.11
N TRP A 40 10.42 -0.71 -6.87
CA TRP A 40 10.71 -1.26 -5.55
C TRP A 40 11.35 -0.24 -4.60
N PHE A 41 10.86 -0.20 -3.36
CA PHE A 41 11.51 0.50 -2.28
C PHE A 41 12.56 -0.41 -1.62
N GLY A 42 13.83 -0.12 -1.91
CA GLY A 42 14.99 -0.90 -1.48
C GLY A 42 15.07 -2.27 -2.17
N ARG A 43 15.50 -3.32 -1.46
CA ARG A 43 15.75 -4.63 -2.08
C ARG A 43 14.45 -5.46 -2.11
N PRO A 44 13.98 -5.85 -3.31
CA PRO A 44 12.83 -6.75 -3.42
C PRO A 44 13.12 -8.02 -2.63
N TYR A 45 12.11 -8.52 -1.91
CA TYR A 45 12.15 -9.79 -1.19
C TYR A 45 13.07 -9.85 0.05
N ASP A 46 13.76 -8.77 0.39
CA ASP A 46 14.74 -8.73 1.50
C ASP A 46 14.35 -7.68 2.55
N ASN A 47 13.71 -6.60 2.11
CA ASN A 47 13.15 -5.61 3.01
C ASN A 47 11.79 -6.10 3.52
N LEU A 48 11.72 -6.47 4.80
CA LEU A 48 10.53 -7.00 5.46
C LEU A 48 10.00 -5.95 6.44
N HIS A 49 8.94 -5.25 6.03
CA HIS A 49 8.38 -4.13 6.78
C HIS A 49 7.30 -4.57 7.77
N VAL A 50 7.17 -3.87 8.90
CA VAL A 50 6.11 -4.07 9.89
C VAL A 50 5.23 -2.83 9.94
N LEU A 51 3.91 -3.02 9.95
CA LEU A 51 2.96 -1.94 10.18
C LEU A 51 3.04 -1.45 11.63
N THR A 52 3.41 -0.20 11.85
CA THR A 52 3.51 0.41 13.18
C THR A 52 2.34 1.32 13.51
N TRP A 53 1.82 2.04 12.51
CA TRP A 53 0.66 2.90 12.67
C TRP A 53 -0.09 3.05 11.35
N SER A 54 -1.39 3.34 11.42
CA SER A 54 -2.15 3.68 10.23
C SER A 54 -3.39 4.50 10.57
N ALA A 55 -3.84 5.30 9.61
CA ALA A 55 -5.06 6.09 9.72
C ALA A 55 -5.66 6.38 8.34
N ALA A 56 -6.91 6.85 8.34
CA ALA A 56 -7.60 7.30 7.15
C ALA A 56 -8.24 8.67 7.40
N THR A 57 -8.26 9.48 6.36
CA THR A 57 -9.09 10.68 6.24
C THR A 57 -10.05 10.48 5.06
N GLU A 58 -10.86 11.47 4.71
CA GLU A 58 -11.75 11.38 3.54
C GLU A 58 -11.04 10.98 2.24
N HIS A 59 -9.83 11.51 2.02
CA HIS A 59 -9.09 11.35 0.76
C HIS A 59 -7.77 10.60 0.89
N LYS A 60 -7.31 10.31 2.11
CA LYS A 60 -5.99 9.72 2.32
C LYS A 60 -6.03 8.50 3.20
N VAL A 61 -5.20 7.53 2.86
CA VAL A 61 -4.79 6.44 3.73
C VAL A 61 -3.33 6.64 4.07
N LEU A 62 -3.04 6.66 5.37
CA LEU A 62 -1.72 6.83 5.94
C LEU A 62 -1.28 5.49 6.51
N VAL A 63 -0.11 5.03 6.11
CA VAL A 63 0.45 3.75 6.54
C VAL A 63 1.89 4.01 6.98
N GLU A 64 2.14 3.87 8.27
CA GLU A 64 3.49 3.94 8.82
C GLU A 64 4.06 2.54 8.95
N LEU A 65 5.24 2.34 8.37
CA LEU A 65 6.02 1.13 8.49
C LEU A 65 7.27 1.40 9.32
N ASP A 66 7.64 0.43 10.16
CA ASP A 66 8.85 0.39 10.97
C ASP A 66 9.10 1.65 11.84
N GLY A 67 8.05 2.44 12.10
CA GLY A 67 8.12 3.69 12.87
C GLY A 67 8.86 4.83 12.17
N GLN A 68 9.18 4.71 10.88
CA GLN A 68 9.99 5.71 10.18
C GLN A 68 9.72 5.83 8.67
N LEU A 69 8.76 5.07 8.12
CA LEU A 69 8.37 5.13 6.71
C LEU A 69 6.87 5.41 6.63
N LEU A 70 6.50 6.65 6.36
CA LEU A 70 5.12 7.08 6.21
C LEU A 70 4.73 7.09 4.72
N LEU A 71 3.94 6.09 4.34
CA LEU A 71 3.30 6.01 3.03
C LEU A 71 1.96 6.75 3.06
N VAL A 72 1.82 7.72 2.16
CA VAL A 72 0.61 8.53 1.98
C VAL A 72 -0.03 8.17 0.64
N ILE A 73 -1.19 7.51 0.70
CA ILE A 73 -1.97 7.10 -0.48
C ILE A 73 -3.17 8.04 -0.61
N THR A 74 -3.26 8.78 -1.71
CA THR A 74 -4.36 9.72 -1.97
C THR A 74 -5.36 9.12 -2.96
N ASP A 75 -6.64 9.21 -2.62
CA ASP A 75 -7.81 8.71 -3.36
C ASP A 75 -7.59 7.29 -3.91
N PRO A 76 -7.39 6.28 -3.04
CA PRO A 76 -7.23 4.90 -3.48
C PRO A 76 -8.51 4.36 -4.13
N GLY A 77 -8.38 3.62 -5.24
CA GLY A 77 -9.52 3.09 -5.97
C GLY A 77 -9.95 1.70 -5.51
N THR A 78 -9.16 0.68 -5.85
CA THR A 78 -9.51 -0.73 -5.66
C THR A 78 -8.46 -1.46 -4.84
N VAL A 79 -8.88 -2.38 -3.96
CA VAL A 79 -7.97 -3.28 -3.24
C VAL A 79 -8.09 -4.70 -3.80
N VAL A 80 -6.95 -5.32 -4.07
CA VAL A 80 -6.83 -6.74 -4.42
C VAL A 80 -5.98 -7.42 -3.35
N GLU A 81 -6.53 -8.42 -2.69
CA GLU A 81 -5.89 -9.15 -1.60
C GLU A 81 -5.72 -10.63 -1.96
N SER A 82 -4.56 -11.18 -1.62
CA SER A 82 -4.27 -12.62 -1.59
C SER A 82 -3.47 -12.97 -0.34
N GLU A 83 -3.11 -14.25 -0.19
CA GLU A 83 -2.27 -14.70 0.92
C GLU A 83 -0.85 -14.08 0.91
N THR A 84 -0.33 -13.77 -0.28
CA THR A 84 1.04 -13.28 -0.47
C THR A 84 1.10 -11.82 -0.89
N GLU A 85 0.00 -11.24 -1.36
CA GLU A 85 -0.02 -9.87 -1.87
C GLU A 85 -1.19 -9.06 -1.35
N LEU A 86 -0.96 -7.78 -1.10
CA LEU A 86 -1.99 -6.76 -0.98
C LEU A 86 -1.66 -5.62 -1.95
N ILE A 87 -2.57 -5.34 -2.88
CA ILE A 87 -2.39 -4.32 -3.91
C ILE A 87 -3.49 -3.26 -3.77
N ILE A 88 -3.09 -2.01 -3.61
CA ILE A 88 -3.98 -0.85 -3.70
C ILE A 88 -3.78 -0.23 -5.07
N LYS A 89 -4.80 -0.30 -5.92
CA LYS A 89 -4.80 0.16 -7.30
C LYS A 89 -5.44 1.53 -7.45
N ASP A 90 -5.18 2.14 -8.59
CA ASP A 90 -5.82 3.36 -9.06
C ASP A 90 -5.67 4.53 -8.06
N CYS A 91 -4.53 4.60 -7.38
CA CYS A 91 -4.22 5.68 -6.45
C CYS A 91 -3.95 6.96 -7.26
N ALA A 92 -4.58 8.08 -6.91
CA ALA A 92 -4.33 9.36 -7.56
C ALA A 92 -2.91 9.87 -7.29
N GLN A 93 -2.37 9.60 -6.11
CA GLN A 93 -0.99 9.93 -5.75
C GLN A 93 -0.47 9.01 -4.64
N VAL A 94 0.81 8.66 -4.73
CA VAL A 94 1.56 7.98 -3.67
C VAL A 94 2.79 8.80 -3.30
N VAL A 95 2.96 9.10 -2.01
CA VAL A 95 4.15 9.75 -1.45
C VAL A 95 4.72 8.85 -0.35
N LEU A 96 6.05 8.74 -0.31
CA LEU A 96 6.76 8.09 0.78
C LEU A 96 7.64 9.12 1.50
N ASP A 97 7.30 9.43 2.75
CA ASP A 97 8.14 10.21 3.66
C ASP A 97 8.90 9.23 4.55
N TRP A 98 10.22 9.27 4.55
CA TRP A 98 11.02 8.27 5.24
C TRP A 98 12.39 8.78 5.69
N GLN A 99 13.01 8.02 6.60
CA GLN A 99 14.37 8.24 7.07
C GLN A 99 15.26 7.04 6.75
N GLU A 100 16.54 7.29 6.48
CA GLU A 100 17.51 6.21 6.20
C GLU A 100 17.69 5.27 7.40
N TYR A 101 17.82 3.97 7.14
CA TYR A 101 18.20 3.03 8.18
C TYR A 101 19.63 3.32 8.66
N GLY A 102 19.78 3.61 9.95
CA GLY A 102 21.07 3.97 10.56
C GLY A 102 21.45 5.44 10.43
N SER A 103 20.61 6.28 9.83
CA SER A 103 20.85 7.71 9.63
C SER A 103 19.51 8.48 9.68
N LEU A 104 19.35 9.47 10.56
CA LEU A 104 18.09 10.25 10.65
C LEU A 104 17.91 11.25 9.49
N LYS A 105 18.53 10.98 8.34
CA LYS A 105 18.43 11.84 7.17
C LYS A 105 17.05 11.67 6.53
N PRO A 106 16.25 12.75 6.42
CA PRO A 106 14.90 12.67 5.89
C PRO A 106 14.90 12.66 4.36
N HIS A 107 13.90 11.98 3.80
CA HIS A 107 13.57 11.90 2.38
C HIS A 107 12.06 12.00 2.20
N ALA A 108 11.63 12.56 1.06
CA ALA A 108 10.22 12.62 0.69
C ALA A 108 10.09 12.41 -0.82
N ASP A 109 9.65 11.23 -1.21
CA ASP A 109 9.58 10.80 -2.59
C ASP A 109 8.13 10.83 -3.09
N ASN A 110 7.89 11.54 -4.20
CA ASN A 110 6.59 11.55 -4.88
C ASN A 110 6.63 10.56 -6.04
N HIS A 111 5.85 9.48 -5.93
CA HIS A 111 5.79 8.42 -6.91
C HIS A 111 4.68 8.62 -7.95
N GLY A 112 3.87 9.68 -7.81
CA GLY A 112 2.76 9.98 -8.72
C GLY A 112 1.61 8.98 -8.60
N PRO A 113 0.74 8.91 -9.63
CA PRO A 113 -0.39 7.98 -9.66
C PRO A 113 0.08 6.54 -9.93
N GLY A 114 -0.69 5.56 -9.46
CA GLY A 114 -0.42 4.16 -9.78
C GLY A 114 -0.91 3.19 -8.71
N SER A 115 -0.16 2.12 -8.50
CA SER A 115 -0.48 1.09 -7.52
C SER A 115 0.61 0.98 -6.46
N VAL A 116 0.20 0.67 -5.24
CA VAL A 116 1.07 0.23 -4.14
C VAL A 116 0.90 -1.27 -3.99
N ARG A 117 2.00 -2.01 -3.90
CA ARG A 117 1.98 -3.45 -3.63
C ARG A 117 2.82 -3.79 -2.41
N PHE A 118 2.18 -4.47 -1.47
CA PHE A 118 2.84 -5.18 -0.38
C PHE A 118 2.96 -6.65 -0.79
N LEU A 119 4.19 -7.16 -0.86
CA LEU A 119 4.48 -8.55 -1.23
C LEU A 119 5.10 -9.29 -0.04
N ALA A 120 4.30 -10.14 0.61
CA ALA A 120 4.75 -11.01 1.68
C ALA A 120 5.51 -12.22 1.13
N HIS A 121 6.55 -12.62 1.84
CA HIS A 121 7.14 -13.94 1.65
C HIS A 121 6.18 -15.02 2.16
N GLY A 122 5.96 -16.04 1.33
CA GLY A 122 5.30 -17.26 1.78
C GLY A 122 6.14 -17.89 2.88
N VAL A 123 5.73 -17.74 4.13
CA VAL A 123 6.18 -18.63 5.20
C VAL A 123 5.51 -19.96 4.91
N THR A 124 6.23 -20.86 4.25
CA THR A 124 5.93 -22.28 4.31
C THR A 124 6.17 -22.69 5.75
N VAL A 125 5.13 -22.63 6.58
CA VAL A 125 5.15 -23.27 7.90
C VAL A 125 5.32 -24.76 7.63
N ARG A 126 6.51 -25.28 7.94
CA ARG A 126 6.73 -26.73 8.10
C ARG A 126 6.38 -27.13 9.51
#